data_AF-A0A7X8IAL9-F1
#
_entry.id   AF-A0A7X8IAL9-F1
#
_cell.length_a   1.000
_cell.length_b   1.000
_cell.length_c   1.000
_cell.angle_alpha   90.00
_cell.angle_beta   90.00
_cell.angle_gamma   90.00
#
_symmetry.space_group_name_H-M   'P 1'
#
loop_
_entity.id
_entity.type
_entity.pdbx_description
1 polymer ?
#
loop_
_entity_poly.entity_id
_entity_poly.type
_entity_poly.pdbx_seq_one_letter_code
_entity_poly.pdbx_strand_id
1 'polypeptide(L)'
;MSDLRTKTLREFLQQVAEYSYDHGDYNVIKDTIKEKEVEKFVESYIAGAEILKDGKDGKPVTIRGKAGDDKGSTGDEVLFCHDYLLYDLTGQSGEWVVVTFTSLEDVEKHIISEGGYLNVYCTEMIVMKDGVIQPFEILFTGDNDITVVLDKDIIDEETDLKGMQSRLSVRWLPLEEEEKEQ
;
A
#
# COMPACT_ATOMS: atom_id res chain seq x y z
N MET A 1 7.13 -24.49 -3.93
CA MET A 1 6.30 -23.40 -3.39
C MET A 1 7.27 -22.39 -2.81
N SER A 2 7.39 -21.22 -3.43
CA SER A 2 8.12 -20.11 -2.82
C SER A 2 7.43 -19.76 -1.50
N ASP A 3 8.21 -19.40 -0.48
CA ASP A 3 7.64 -18.84 0.74
C ASP A 3 7.16 -17.43 0.43
N LEU A 4 5.84 -17.23 0.28
CA LEU A 4 5.25 -15.94 -0.05
C LEU A 4 5.61 -14.84 0.96
N ARG A 5 5.99 -15.23 2.18
CA ARG A 5 6.40 -14.35 3.27
C ARG A 5 7.87 -13.95 3.21
N THR A 6 8.66 -14.49 2.30
CA THR A 6 10.04 -14.07 2.11
C THR A 6 10.17 -13.49 0.71
N LYS A 7 10.46 -12.19 0.62
CA LYS A 7 10.61 -11.47 -0.65
C LYS A 7 11.85 -10.61 -0.62
N THR A 8 12.47 -10.39 -1.75
CA THR A 8 13.41 -9.28 -1.92
C THR A 8 12.67 -7.95 -1.94
N LEU A 9 13.34 -6.84 -1.61
CA LEU A 9 12.78 -5.49 -1.74
C LEU A 9 12.27 -5.24 -3.16
N ARG A 10 12.98 -5.74 -4.17
CA ARG A 10 12.57 -5.66 -5.58
C ARG A 10 11.25 -6.40 -5.83
N GLU A 11 11.14 -7.65 -5.39
CA GLU A 11 9.90 -8.44 -5.56
C GLU A 11 8.72 -7.78 -4.84
N PHE A 12 8.94 -7.21 -3.65
CA PHE A 12 7.93 -6.45 -2.93
C PHE A 12 7.46 -5.22 -3.72
N LEU A 13 8.39 -4.37 -4.16
CA LEU A 13 8.07 -3.16 -4.92
C LEU A 13 7.45 -3.48 -6.28
N GLN A 14 7.81 -4.61 -6.89
CA GLN A 14 7.20 -5.08 -8.13
C GLN A 14 5.72 -5.44 -7.91
N GLN A 15 5.38 -6.16 -6.83
CA GLN A 15 3.98 -6.46 -6.50
C GLN A 15 3.16 -5.19 -6.22
N VAL A 16 3.75 -4.22 -5.51
CA VAL A 16 3.14 -2.90 -5.31
C VAL A 16 2.89 -2.21 -6.65
N ALA A 17 3.90 -2.15 -7.51
CA ALA A 17 3.81 -1.48 -8.81
C ALA A 17 2.78 -2.12 -9.75
N GLU A 18 2.78 -3.44 -9.83
CA GLU A 18 1.83 -4.20 -10.66
C GLU A 18 0.40 -3.96 -10.18
N TYR A 19 0.17 -4.06 -8.87
CA TYR A 19 -1.15 -3.83 -8.29
C TYR A 19 -1.61 -2.40 -8.51
N SER A 20 -0.77 -1.40 -8.26
CA SER A 20 -1.13 0.00 -8.50
C SER A 20 -1.31 0.33 -9.98
N TYR A 21 -0.62 -0.35 -10.90
CA TYR A 21 -0.89 -0.18 -12.34
C TYR A 21 -2.27 -0.72 -12.73
N ASP A 22 -2.66 -1.87 -12.18
CA ASP A 22 -3.93 -2.53 -12.49
C ASP A 22 -5.13 -1.86 -11.80
N HIS A 23 -4.93 -1.36 -10.57
CA HIS A 23 -6.00 -0.92 -9.65
C HIS A 23 -5.87 0.52 -9.15
N GLY A 24 -4.69 1.12 -9.24
CA GLY A 24 -4.41 2.43 -8.67
C GLY A 24 -4.77 3.59 -9.61
N ASP A 25 -4.80 4.79 -9.03
CA ASP A 25 -5.13 6.05 -9.70
C ASP A 25 -3.90 6.66 -10.41
N TYR A 26 -3.17 5.80 -11.13
CA TYR A 26 -2.09 6.29 -11.97
C TYR A 26 -2.69 7.04 -13.16
N ASN A 27 -2.46 8.36 -13.20
CA ASN A 27 -2.34 9.15 -14.43
C ASN A 27 -1.21 8.65 -15.36
N VAL A 28 -0.80 7.37 -15.26
CA VAL A 28 -0.07 6.68 -16.32
C VAL A 28 -1.11 6.48 -17.41
N ILE A 29 -1.01 7.33 -18.42
CA ILE A 29 -1.65 7.12 -19.71
C ILE A 29 -1.45 5.64 -20.05
N LYS A 30 -2.52 4.84 -20.08
CA LYS A 30 -2.55 3.41 -20.46
C LYS A 30 -2.12 3.15 -21.92
N ASP A 31 -1.36 4.08 -22.52
CA ASP A 31 -0.71 3.99 -23.84
C ASP A 31 0.71 3.39 -23.74
N THR A 32 1.16 2.97 -22.55
CA THR A 32 2.49 2.37 -22.33
C THR A 32 2.43 0.88 -21.99
N ILE A 33 3.52 0.18 -22.28
CA ILE A 33 3.71 -1.25 -21.98
C ILE A 33 3.86 -1.42 -20.47
N LYS A 34 2.93 -2.11 -19.80
CA LYS A 34 2.85 -2.32 -18.34
C LYS A 34 4.22 -2.64 -17.72
N GLU A 35 4.93 -3.59 -18.30
CA GLU A 35 6.22 -4.07 -17.80
C GLU A 35 7.25 -2.94 -17.68
N LYS A 36 7.24 -1.97 -18.61
CA LYS A 36 8.16 -0.83 -18.57
C LYS A 36 7.81 0.19 -17.50
N GLU A 37 6.53 0.37 -17.20
CA GLU A 37 6.10 1.29 -16.14
C GLU A 37 6.38 0.68 -14.76
N VAL A 38 6.11 -0.61 -14.59
CA VAL A 38 6.50 -1.38 -13.41
C VAL A 38 8.02 -1.32 -13.19
N GLU A 39 8.82 -1.55 -14.23
CA GLU A 39 10.28 -1.47 -14.14
C GLU A 39 10.76 -0.08 -13.70
N LYS A 40 10.27 0.99 -14.35
CA LYS A 40 10.61 2.37 -13.98
C LYS A 40 10.23 2.70 -12.54
N PHE A 41 9.06 2.26 -12.09
CA PHE A 41 8.63 2.44 -10.71
C PHE A 41 9.63 1.77 -9.76
N VAL A 42 9.89 0.48 -9.97
CA VAL A 42 10.78 -0.31 -9.11
C VAL A 42 12.18 0.31 -9.05
N GLU A 43 12.75 0.70 -10.19
CA GLU A 43 14.05 1.36 -10.26
C GLU A 43 14.09 2.70 -9.54
N SER A 44 13.02 3.49 -9.64
CA SER A 44 12.94 4.81 -9.00
C SER A 44 12.81 4.72 -7.48
N TYR A 45 12.35 3.59 -6.95
CA TYR A 45 12.03 3.42 -5.53
C TYR A 45 13.10 2.61 -4.77
N ILE A 46 13.77 1.65 -5.42
CA ILE A 46 14.79 0.81 -4.77
C ILE A 46 15.91 1.64 -4.16
N ALA A 47 16.53 2.53 -4.95
CA ALA A 47 17.72 3.25 -4.51
C ALA A 47 17.42 4.11 -3.26
N GLY A 48 16.24 4.72 -3.21
CA GLY A 48 15.81 5.59 -2.12
C GLY A 48 15.26 4.86 -0.90
N ALA A 49 15.20 3.53 -0.91
CA ALA A 49 14.70 2.73 0.20
C ALA A 49 15.69 2.70 1.38
N GLU A 50 15.18 2.81 2.59
CA GLU A 50 15.90 2.63 3.84
C GLU A 50 15.16 1.58 4.68
N ILE A 51 15.73 0.38 4.75
CA ILE A 51 15.19 -0.73 5.54
C ILE A 51 15.63 -0.55 6.99
N LEU A 52 14.70 -0.12 7.84
CA LEU A 52 14.93 0.07 9.27
C LEU A 52 14.78 -1.24 10.04
N LYS A 53 13.84 -2.09 9.62
CA LYS A 53 13.61 -3.44 10.13
C LYS A 53 13.15 -4.35 9.00
N ASP A 54 13.76 -5.52 8.90
CA ASP A 54 13.63 -6.45 7.78
C ASP A 54 12.54 -7.52 7.98
N GLY A 55 11.94 -7.63 9.18
CA GLY A 55 10.94 -8.66 9.45
C GLY A 55 11.48 -9.91 10.15
N LYS A 56 12.81 -10.05 10.23
CA LYS A 56 13.44 -11.33 10.58
C LYS A 56 13.08 -11.78 12.00
N ASP A 57 12.91 -13.09 12.15
CA ASP A 57 12.51 -13.75 13.41
C ASP A 57 11.11 -13.31 13.91
N GLY A 58 10.22 -12.87 13.01
CA GLY A 58 8.86 -12.43 13.35
C GLY A 58 8.80 -11.02 13.95
N LYS A 59 9.83 -10.21 13.72
CA LYS A 59 9.86 -8.80 14.16
C LYS A 59 9.16 -7.92 13.12
N PRO A 60 8.58 -6.77 13.48
CA PRO A 60 7.94 -5.89 12.49
C PRO A 60 8.87 -5.48 11.35
N VAL A 61 8.36 -5.43 10.12
CA VAL A 61 8.99 -4.76 8.99
C VAL A 61 8.76 -3.26 9.13
N THR A 62 9.80 -2.47 8.86
CA THR A 62 9.69 -1.02 8.76
C THR A 62 10.64 -0.53 7.68
N ILE A 63 10.08 0.06 6.63
CA ILE A 63 10.81 0.60 5.50
C ILE A 63 10.30 2.01 5.27
N ARG A 64 11.19 2.93 4.92
CA ARG A 64 10.80 4.23 4.38
C ARG A 64 11.63 4.51 3.14
N GLY A 65 11.14 5.36 2.27
CA GLY A 65 11.93 5.79 1.14
C GLY A 65 11.36 7.02 0.46
N LYS A 66 12.09 7.49 -0.54
CA LYS A 66 11.68 8.58 -1.40
C LYS A 66 12.07 8.27 -2.83
N ALA A 67 11.10 8.35 -3.74
CA ALA A 67 11.34 8.12 -5.16
C ALA A 67 12.40 9.09 -5.71
N GLY A 68 13.37 8.56 -6.46
CA GLY A 68 14.46 9.32 -7.06
C GLY A 68 15.56 9.78 -6.08
N ASP A 69 15.48 9.43 -4.81
CA ASP A 69 16.59 9.57 -3.86
C ASP A 69 17.51 8.33 -3.90
N ASP A 70 18.69 8.43 -3.30
CA ASP A 70 19.63 7.31 -3.17
C ASP A 70 20.13 7.19 -1.72
N LYS A 71 19.73 6.09 -1.07
CA LYS A 71 20.12 5.65 0.27
C LYS A 71 20.98 4.40 0.24
N GLY A 72 21.30 3.87 -0.95
CA GLY A 72 22.20 2.74 -1.15
C GLY A 72 21.55 1.37 -1.14
N SER A 73 20.21 1.27 -1.20
CA SER A 73 19.53 -0.02 -1.32
C SER A 73 19.69 -0.61 -2.73
N THR A 74 19.85 -1.93 -2.83
CA THR A 74 20.15 -2.63 -4.10
C THR A 74 18.95 -3.35 -4.70
N GLY A 75 17.94 -3.63 -3.88
CA GLY A 75 16.76 -4.41 -4.23
C GLY A 75 16.87 -5.89 -3.86
N ASP A 76 18.07 -6.37 -3.49
CA ASP A 76 18.33 -7.77 -3.11
C ASP A 76 18.09 -8.03 -1.61
N GLU A 77 17.84 -6.97 -0.83
CA GLU A 77 17.57 -7.07 0.59
C GLU A 77 16.32 -7.89 0.85
N VAL A 78 16.42 -8.83 1.78
CA VAL A 78 15.35 -9.77 2.08
C VAL A 78 14.43 -9.20 3.15
N LEU A 79 13.13 -9.24 2.87
CA LEU A 79 12.02 -8.86 3.72
C LEU A 79 11.24 -10.12 4.14
N PHE A 80 10.93 -10.20 5.44
CA PHE A 80 10.09 -11.24 6.00
C PHE A 80 8.68 -10.67 6.26
N CYS A 81 7.84 -10.74 5.23
CA CYS A 81 6.49 -10.17 5.18
C CYS A 81 5.47 -11.05 5.93
N HIS A 82 5.44 -10.96 7.26
CA HIS A 82 4.43 -11.63 8.11
C HIS A 82 3.36 -10.65 8.61
N ASP A 83 2.24 -11.21 9.08
CA ASP A 83 1.09 -10.44 9.60
C ASP A 83 0.54 -9.49 8.54
N TYR A 84 0.38 -8.20 8.86
CA TYR A 84 -0.18 -7.20 7.96
C TYR A 84 0.82 -6.09 7.69
N LEU A 85 1.30 -5.97 6.45
CA LEU A 85 2.13 -4.85 6.02
C LEU A 85 1.23 -3.83 5.34
N LEU A 86 1.27 -2.58 5.80
CA LEU A 86 0.62 -1.46 5.12
C LEU A 86 1.70 -0.65 4.41
N TYR A 87 1.62 -0.64 3.08
CA TYR A 87 2.35 0.27 2.20
C TYR A 87 1.53 1.54 2.00
N ASP A 88 2.22 2.68 2.01
CA ASP A 88 1.62 3.99 1.76
C ASP A 88 2.60 4.85 0.94
N LEU A 89 2.07 5.49 -0.10
CA LEU A 89 2.73 6.49 -0.92
C LEU A 89 2.02 7.84 -0.83
N THR A 90 2.82 8.88 -0.58
CA THR A 90 2.38 10.27 -0.68
C THR A 90 2.76 10.86 -2.05
N GLY A 91 1.76 11.00 -2.94
CA GLY A 91 1.99 11.41 -4.33
C GLY A 91 2.63 12.79 -4.51
N GLN A 92 2.43 13.72 -3.58
CA GLN A 92 3.00 15.07 -3.66
C GLN A 92 4.51 15.11 -3.43
N SER A 93 5.04 14.21 -2.59
CA SER A 93 6.45 14.25 -2.17
C SER A 93 7.28 13.08 -2.72
N GLY A 94 6.61 12.01 -3.16
CA GLY A 94 7.25 10.75 -3.54
C GLY A 94 7.78 9.96 -2.34
N GLU A 95 7.47 10.38 -1.11
CA GLU A 95 7.80 9.65 0.11
C GLU A 95 6.82 8.50 0.30
N TRP A 96 7.37 7.35 0.68
CA TRP A 96 6.62 6.13 0.93
C TRP A 96 7.13 5.41 2.18
N VAL A 97 6.26 4.60 2.78
CA VAL A 97 6.56 3.84 3.99
C VAL A 97 5.89 2.47 3.96
N VAL A 98 6.51 1.51 4.64
CA VAL A 98 5.95 0.19 4.92
C VAL A 98 6.04 -0.07 6.41
N VAL A 99 4.92 -0.44 7.03
CA VAL A 99 4.86 -0.76 8.47
C VAL A 99 4.07 -2.05 8.69
N THR A 100 4.60 -2.92 9.55
CA THR A 100 3.87 -4.11 10.01
C THR A 100 2.94 -3.80 11.18
N PHE A 101 1.72 -4.32 11.10
CA PHE A 101 0.71 -4.40 12.14
C PHE A 101 0.43 -5.85 12.49
N THR A 102 0.20 -6.12 13.77
CA THR A 102 -0.02 -7.49 14.29
C THR A 102 -1.49 -7.88 14.38
N SER A 103 -2.42 -6.97 14.05
CA SER A 103 -3.84 -7.22 14.09
C SER A 103 -4.58 -6.48 12.98
N LEU A 104 -5.69 -7.07 12.51
CA LEU A 104 -6.55 -6.45 11.51
C LEU A 104 -7.13 -5.13 12.02
N GLU A 105 -7.55 -5.10 13.29
CA GLU A 105 -8.13 -3.91 13.93
C GLU A 105 -7.14 -2.73 13.93
N ASP A 106 -5.85 -2.98 14.15
CA ASP A 106 -4.83 -1.92 14.13
C ASP A 106 -4.60 -1.39 12.71
N VAL A 107 -4.62 -2.25 11.70
CA VAL A 107 -4.51 -1.84 10.29
C VAL A 107 -5.71 -0.97 9.90
N GLU A 108 -6.93 -1.41 10.23
CA GLU A 108 -8.16 -0.69 9.91
C GLU A 108 -8.17 0.71 10.52
N LYS A 109 -7.74 0.85 11.78
CA LYS A 109 -7.61 2.14 12.46
C LYS A 109 -6.67 3.10 11.72
N HIS A 110 -5.59 2.59 11.13
CA HIS A 110 -4.66 3.42 10.36
C HIS A 110 -5.25 3.81 9.00
N ILE A 111 -5.82 2.85 8.26
CA ILE A 111 -6.46 3.09 6.95
C ILE A 111 -7.47 4.25 7.01
N ILE A 112 -8.27 4.31 8.08
CA ILE A 112 -9.31 5.34 8.24
C ILE A 112 -8.88 6.54 9.09
N SER A 113 -7.62 6.62 9.54
CA SER A 113 -7.15 7.68 10.44
C SER A 113 -7.11 9.06 9.76
N GLU A 114 -7.12 10.13 10.58
CA GLU A 114 -7.06 11.54 10.13
C GLU A 114 -5.65 12.14 10.10
N GLY A 115 -4.61 11.43 10.56
CA GLY A 115 -3.29 12.04 10.70
C GLY A 115 -2.14 11.06 10.92
N GLY A 116 -0.95 11.49 10.49
CA GLY A 116 0.27 10.69 10.44
C GLY A 116 0.58 10.20 9.03
N TYR A 117 1.69 9.47 8.87
CA TYR A 117 1.85 8.57 7.74
C TYR A 117 0.77 7.49 7.87
N LEU A 118 0.20 6.99 6.76
CA LEU A 118 -0.88 5.99 6.68
C LEU A 118 -2.26 6.56 6.99
N ASN A 119 -2.80 7.43 6.13
CA ASN A 119 -4.14 8.01 6.32
C ASN A 119 -4.96 8.12 5.02
N VAL A 120 -6.21 8.54 5.14
CA VAL A 120 -7.15 8.60 4.01
C VAL A 120 -6.77 9.61 2.91
N TYR A 121 -5.86 10.56 3.14
CA TYR A 121 -5.32 11.48 2.13
C TYR A 121 -4.15 10.90 1.32
N CYS A 122 -3.68 9.70 1.66
CA CYS A 122 -2.59 9.07 0.94
C CYS A 122 -2.99 8.68 -0.48
N THR A 123 -2.08 8.85 -1.44
CA THR A 123 -2.37 8.62 -2.86
C THR A 123 -2.60 7.13 -3.13
N GLU A 124 -1.78 6.27 -2.54
CA GLU A 124 -1.90 4.83 -2.69
C GLU A 124 -1.73 4.16 -1.33
N MET A 125 -2.63 3.24 -0.97
CA MET A 125 -2.51 2.40 0.21
C MET A 125 -2.72 0.94 -0.16
N ILE A 126 -1.76 0.08 0.18
CA ILE A 126 -1.83 -1.35 -0.11
C ILE A 126 -1.57 -2.13 1.17
N VAL A 127 -2.45 -3.07 1.48
CA VAL A 127 -2.24 -4.02 2.57
C VAL A 127 -1.74 -5.33 1.98
N MET A 128 -0.68 -5.89 2.55
CA MET A 128 -0.28 -7.28 2.32
C MET A 128 -0.46 -8.08 3.60
N LYS A 129 -1.21 -9.17 3.52
CA LYS A 129 -1.33 -10.16 4.58
C LYS A 129 -0.44 -11.35 4.28
N ASP A 130 0.53 -11.62 5.15
CA ASP A 130 1.48 -12.73 5.00
C ASP A 130 2.12 -12.78 3.59
N GLY A 131 2.50 -11.61 3.07
CA GLY A 131 3.15 -11.47 1.77
C GLY A 131 2.22 -11.61 0.55
N VAL A 132 0.90 -11.58 0.76
CA VAL A 132 -0.12 -11.56 -0.30
C VAL A 132 -0.91 -10.27 -0.21
N ILE A 133 -1.09 -9.56 -1.32
CA ILE A 133 -1.92 -8.35 -1.35
C ILE A 133 -3.36 -8.69 -0.95
N GLN A 134 -3.88 -7.95 0.01
CA GLN A 134 -5.22 -8.07 0.53
C GLN A 134 -6.00 -6.79 0.16
N PRO A 135 -6.81 -6.83 -0.91
CA PRO A 135 -7.56 -5.67 -1.37
C PRO A 135 -8.63 -5.25 -0.35
N PHE A 136 -8.93 -3.95 -0.34
CA PHE A 136 -9.93 -3.36 0.54
C PHE A 136 -10.55 -2.11 -0.07
N GLU A 137 -11.69 -1.70 0.47
CA GLU A 137 -12.33 -0.41 0.20
C GLU A 137 -12.59 0.33 1.51
N ILE A 138 -12.55 1.66 1.45
CA ILE A 138 -13.02 2.51 2.55
C ILE A 138 -14.48 2.82 2.31
N LEU A 139 -15.32 2.63 3.32
CA LEU A 139 -16.74 2.89 3.28
C LEU A 139 -17.07 4.10 4.14
N PHE A 140 -18.02 4.91 3.69
CA PHE A 140 -18.63 5.97 4.49
C PHE A 140 -20.13 5.71 4.66
N THR A 141 -20.61 5.77 5.90
CA THR A 141 -22.04 5.63 6.23
C THR A 141 -22.64 6.99 6.58
N GLY A 142 -23.55 7.48 5.74
CA GLY A 142 -24.26 8.74 5.98
C GLY A 142 -25.32 8.65 7.08
N ASP A 143 -25.86 9.79 7.51
CA ASP A 143 -26.93 9.87 8.53
C ASP A 143 -28.23 9.18 8.13
N ASN A 144 -28.38 8.84 6.85
CA ASN A 144 -29.51 8.10 6.29
C ASN A 144 -29.25 6.57 6.25
N ASP A 145 -28.21 6.09 6.95
CA ASP A 145 -27.73 4.71 6.96
C ASP A 145 -27.32 4.17 5.58
N ILE A 146 -27.19 5.04 4.57
CA ILE A 146 -26.68 4.66 3.27
C ILE A 146 -25.16 4.60 3.35
N THR A 147 -24.61 3.45 2.98
CA THR A 147 -23.17 3.23 2.91
C THR A 147 -22.70 3.31 1.46
N VAL A 148 -21.67 4.10 1.21
CA VAL A 148 -21.03 4.27 -0.09
C VAL A 148 -19.56 3.94 0.00
N VAL A 149 -18.97 3.48 -1.11
CA VAL A 149 -17.52 3.39 -1.23
C VAL A 149 -16.99 4.82 -1.33
N LEU A 150 -16.04 5.14 -0.47
CA LEU A 150 -15.36 6.42 -0.45
C LEU A 150 -14.29 6.38 -1.54
N ASP A 151 -14.50 7.19 -2.57
CA ASP A 151 -13.46 7.52 -3.52
C ASP A 151 -12.48 8.49 -2.84
N LYS A 152 -11.19 8.15 -2.84
CA LYS A 152 -10.15 8.96 -2.16
C LYS A 152 -9.77 10.18 -3.00
N ASP A 153 -9.98 10.15 -4.30
CA ASP A 153 -9.57 11.22 -5.22
C ASP A 153 -10.52 12.42 -5.18
N ILE A 154 -11.71 12.23 -4.61
CA ILE A 154 -12.68 13.29 -4.34
C ILE A 154 -12.53 13.90 -2.94
N ILE A 155 -11.63 13.37 -2.09
CA ILE A 155 -11.37 13.89 -0.76
C ILE A 155 -10.33 15.00 -0.87
N ASP A 156 -10.71 16.19 -0.42
CA ASP A 156 -9.84 17.36 -0.42
C ASP A 156 -9.67 17.95 0.99
N GLU A 157 -8.92 19.05 1.07
CA GLU A 157 -8.68 19.78 2.31
C GLU A 157 -9.96 20.35 2.94
N GLU A 158 -11.07 20.46 2.20
CA GLU A 158 -12.36 20.94 2.70
C GLU A 158 -13.22 19.82 3.31
N THR A 159 -12.83 18.56 3.10
CA THR A 159 -13.56 17.40 3.63
C THR A 159 -13.37 17.26 5.14
N ASP A 160 -14.47 17.34 5.92
CA ASP A 160 -14.47 17.16 7.39
C ASP A 160 -14.29 15.68 7.79
N LEU A 161 -13.09 15.16 7.55
CA LEU A 161 -12.76 13.77 7.87
C LEU A 161 -12.85 13.48 9.36
N LYS A 162 -12.56 14.48 10.20
CA LYS A 162 -12.72 14.38 11.65
C LYS A 162 -14.17 14.10 12.04
N GLY A 163 -15.12 14.82 11.44
CA GLY A 163 -16.54 14.58 11.59
C GLY A 163 -16.99 13.23 11.02
N MET A 164 -16.28 12.73 10.01
CA MET A 164 -16.58 11.45 9.36
C MET A 164 -15.97 10.22 10.07
N GLN A 165 -14.95 10.35 10.91
CA GLN A 165 -14.18 9.24 11.51
C GLN A 165 -15.06 8.09 12.05
N SER A 166 -16.10 8.43 12.84
CA SER A 166 -17.01 7.43 13.42
C SER A 166 -17.94 6.72 12.43
N ARG A 167 -17.91 7.15 11.16
CA ARG A 167 -18.75 6.69 10.05
C ARG A 167 -17.93 6.04 8.94
N LEU A 168 -16.61 5.99 9.11
CA LEU A 168 -15.70 5.29 8.22
C LEU A 168 -15.54 3.84 8.67
N SER A 169 -15.48 2.93 7.71
CA SER A 169 -15.15 1.52 7.96
C SER A 169 -14.38 0.95 6.78
N VAL A 170 -13.70 -0.18 7.01
CA VAL A 170 -12.95 -0.89 5.96
C VAL A 170 -13.74 -2.12 5.56
N ARG A 171 -13.89 -2.33 4.24
CA ARG A 171 -14.40 -3.57 3.67
C ARG A 171 -13.28 -4.31 2.98
N TRP A 172 -12.89 -5.46 3.54
CA TRP A 172 -11.93 -6.36 2.92
C TRP A 172 -12.58 -7.09 1.74
N LEU A 173 -11.90 -7.03 0.59
CA LEU A 173 -12.32 -7.71 -0.62
C LEU A 173 -11.75 -9.13 -0.66
N PRO A 174 -12.39 -10.07 -1.38
CA PRO A 174 -11.78 -11.37 -1.61
C PRO A 174 -10.43 -11.20 -2.31
N LEU A 175 -9.47 -12.06 -1.99
CA LEU A 175 -8.24 -12.17 -2.78
C LEU A 175 -8.65 -12.52 -4.21
N GLU A 176 -8.11 -11.81 -5.20
CA GLU A 176 -8.29 -12.21 -6.58
C GLU A 176 -7.70 -13.61 -6.75
N GLU A 177 -8.50 -14.56 -7.20
CA GLU A 177 -7.97 -15.85 -7.62
C GLU A 177 -7.07 -15.55 -8.82
N GLU A 178 -5.80 -15.98 -8.78
CA GLU A 178 -4.99 -16.04 -9.99
C GLU A 178 -5.86 -16.72 -11.05
N GLU A 179 -6.29 -15.97 -12.07
CA GLU A 179 -6.92 -16.55 -13.24
C GLU A 179 -5.90 -17.57 -13.76
N LYS A 180 -6.14 -18.85 -13.45
CA LYS A 180 -5.37 -19.94 -14.03
C LYS A 180 -5.70 -19.91 -15.51
N GLU A 181 -4.89 -19.20 -16.28
CA GLU A 181 -4.88 -19.27 -17.73
C GLU A 181 -4.93 -20.76 -18.12
N GLN A 182 -6.03 -21.15 -18.77
CA GLN A 182 -6.20 -22.46 -19.40
C GLN A 182 -5.47 -22.48 -20.73
#